data_AF-A0A7S2C2Q7-F1
#
_entry.id   AF-A0A7S2C2Q7-F1
#
_cell.length_a   1.000
_cell.length_b   1.000
_cell.length_c   1.000
_cell.angle_alpha   90.00
_cell.angle_beta   90.00
_cell.angle_gamma   90.00
#
_symmetry.space_group_name_H-M   'P 1'
#
loop_
_entity.id
_entity.type
_entity.pdbx_description
1 polymer ?
#
loop_
_entity_poly.entity_id
_entity_poly.type
_entity_poly.pdbx_seq_one_letter_code
_entity_poly.pdbx_strand_id
1 'polypeptide(L)'
;AGEFSPLSGQAAFKKKRRLVGHEDLTFAGFGSQWRGMLEVLRAKFAPETPLAAALVKTGDEFLLEHSPMEGRDNIWSDNCTGDGRNWLGMQLMLVRDMVSGHTFWTKYIRTIVDLDT
;
A
#
# COMPACT_ATOMS: atom_id res chain seq x y z
N ALA A 1 10.23 2.12 -15.90
CA ALA A 1 9.18 3.09 -15.48
C ALA A 1 8.55 3.86 -16.65
N GLY A 2 9.34 4.38 -17.61
CA GLY A 2 8.81 5.21 -18.70
C GLY A 2 7.63 4.62 -19.48
N GLU A 3 7.64 3.31 -19.74
CA GLU A 3 6.57 2.67 -20.50
C GLU A 3 5.25 2.44 -19.74
N PHE A 4 5.22 2.68 -18.42
CA PHE A 4 4.01 2.62 -17.59
C PHE A 4 3.45 4.02 -17.32
N SER A 5 4.29 5.06 -17.38
CA SER A 5 3.92 6.45 -17.09
C SER A 5 2.69 6.97 -17.88
N PRO A 6 2.57 6.73 -19.21
CA PRO A 6 1.42 7.25 -19.97
C PRO A 6 0.16 6.37 -19.85
N LEU A 7 0.21 5.26 -19.12
CA LEU A 7 -0.89 4.29 -19.07
C LEU A 7 -1.89 4.64 -17.97
N SER A 8 -3.18 4.40 -18.24
CA SER A 8 -4.18 4.33 -17.17
C SER A 8 -3.90 3.14 -16.25
N GLY A 9 -4.46 3.16 -15.03
CA GLY A 9 -4.32 2.04 -14.08
C GLY A 9 -4.75 0.69 -14.68
N GLN A 10 -5.85 0.67 -15.43
CA GLN A 10 -6.32 -0.55 -16.10
C GLN A 10 -5.36 -1.01 -17.21
N ALA A 11 -4.80 -0.09 -17.99
CA ALA A 11 -3.84 -0.42 -19.04
C ALA A 11 -2.51 -0.91 -18.45
N ALA A 12 -2.02 -0.26 -17.39
CA ALA A 12 -0.85 -0.69 -16.63
C ALA A 12 -1.05 -2.10 -16.04
N PHE A 13 -2.22 -2.39 -15.48
CA PHE A 13 -2.55 -3.73 -14.97
C PHE A 13 -2.54 -4.80 -16.07
N LYS A 14 -3.16 -4.52 -17.22
CA LYS A 14 -3.12 -5.43 -18.38
C LYS A 14 -1.69 -5.65 -18.89
N LYS A 15 -0.87 -4.59 -18.93
CA LYS A 15 0.54 -4.68 -19.33
C LYS A 15 1.35 -5.52 -18.35
N LYS A 16 1.21 -5.30 -17.04
CA LYS A 16 1.85 -6.11 -15.99
C LYS A 16 1.58 -7.60 -16.21
N ARG A 17 0.33 -7.98 -16.49
CA ARG A 17 -0.04 -9.39 -16.72
C ARG A 17 0.66 -10.03 -17.93
N ARG A 18 1.12 -9.25 -18.89
CA ARG A 18 1.88 -9.74 -20.05
C ARG A 18 3.39 -9.87 -19.76
N LEU A 19 3.85 -9.31 -18.65
CA LEU A 19 5.25 -9.32 -18.22
C LEU A 19 5.51 -10.32 -17.08
N VAL A 20 4.57 -11.24 -16.84
CA VAL A 20 4.71 -12.28 -15.82
C VAL A 20 5.97 -13.12 -16.11
N GLY A 21 6.79 -13.35 -15.08
CA GLY A 21 8.09 -14.01 -15.19
C GLY A 21 9.26 -13.07 -15.49
N HIS A 22 8.99 -11.79 -15.74
CA HIS A 22 9.99 -10.74 -15.98
C HIS A 22 9.87 -9.60 -14.95
N GLU A 23 9.34 -9.89 -13.76
CA GLU A 23 9.20 -8.91 -12.70
C GLU A 23 10.56 -8.44 -12.17
N ASP A 24 10.64 -7.14 -11.88
CA ASP A 24 11.73 -6.60 -11.08
C ASP A 24 11.50 -6.91 -9.60
N LEU A 25 12.14 -7.97 -9.11
CA LEU A 25 12.08 -8.37 -7.70
C LEU A 25 12.93 -7.48 -6.78
N THR A 26 13.68 -6.52 -7.32
CA THR A 26 14.32 -5.48 -6.50
C THR A 26 13.35 -4.36 -6.16
N PHE A 27 12.17 -4.33 -6.77
CA PHE A 27 11.14 -3.29 -6.60
C PHE A 27 11.72 -1.90 -6.84
N ALA A 28 12.34 -1.68 -8.00
CA ALA A 28 13.06 -0.45 -8.34
C ALA A 28 14.15 -0.08 -7.32
N GLY A 29 14.77 -1.09 -6.68
CA GLY A 29 15.79 -0.91 -5.65
C GLY A 29 15.28 -0.77 -4.21
N PHE A 30 13.96 -0.82 -3.97
CA PHE A 30 13.40 -0.77 -2.61
C PHE A 30 13.49 -2.09 -1.83
N GLY A 31 13.86 -3.18 -2.50
CA GLY A 31 14.23 -4.47 -1.89
C GLY A 31 13.06 -5.39 -1.52
N SER A 32 11.86 -4.85 -1.26
CA SER A 32 10.68 -5.68 -0.97
C SER A 32 9.38 -5.07 -1.50
N GLN A 33 8.36 -5.91 -1.66
CA GLN A 33 7.00 -5.47 -2.03
C GLN A 33 6.46 -4.45 -1.02
N TRP A 34 6.72 -4.68 0.27
CA TRP A 34 6.33 -3.80 1.36
C TRP A 34 6.93 -2.40 1.18
N ARG A 35 8.26 -2.31 1.07
CA ARG A 35 8.98 -1.03 0.92
C ARG A 35 8.63 -0.34 -0.39
N GLY A 36 8.56 -1.08 -1.49
CA GLY A 36 8.19 -0.54 -2.80
C GLY A 36 6.80 0.07 -2.81
N MET A 37 5.80 -0.59 -2.24
CA MET A 37 4.44 -0.03 -2.14
C MET A 37 4.39 1.16 -1.18
N LEU A 38 5.12 1.11 -0.06
CA LEU A 38 5.12 2.21 0.91
C LEU A 38 5.60 3.50 0.25
N GLU A 39 6.64 3.44 -0.58
CA GLU A 39 7.14 4.60 -1.32
C GLU A 39 6.14 5.10 -2.39
N VAL A 40 5.41 4.19 -3.05
CA VAL A 40 4.30 4.57 -3.95
C VAL A 40 3.19 5.29 -3.18
N LEU A 41 2.81 4.81 -2.00
CA LEU A 41 1.77 5.43 -1.18
C LEU A 41 2.23 6.78 -0.62
N ARG A 42 3.48 6.90 -0.19
CA ARG A 42 4.08 8.18 0.23
C ARG A 42 4.01 9.23 -0.87
N ALA A 43 4.32 8.85 -2.11
CA ALA A 43 4.21 9.75 -3.25
C ALA A 43 2.73 10.10 -3.57
N LYS A 44 1.83 9.11 -3.54
CA LYS A 44 0.40 9.29 -3.85
C LYS A 44 -0.32 10.18 -2.82
N PHE A 45 0.06 10.07 -1.56
CA PHE A 45 -0.51 10.81 -0.42
C PHE A 45 0.49 11.83 0.13
N ALA A 46 1.34 12.41 -0.73
CA ALA A 46 2.26 13.46 -0.33
C ALA A 46 1.49 14.64 0.33
N PRO A 47 2.11 15.37 1.28
CA PRO A 47 1.48 16.52 1.93
C PRO A 47 0.86 17.50 0.93
N GLU A 48 -0.18 18.22 1.38
CA GLU A 48 -0.93 19.22 0.58
C GLU A 48 -1.74 18.67 -0.59
N THR A 49 -1.68 17.36 -0.86
CA THR A 49 -2.57 16.73 -1.86
C THR A 49 -3.99 16.53 -1.29
N PRO A 50 -5.05 16.56 -2.13
CA PRO A 50 -6.41 16.21 -1.70
C PRO A 50 -6.51 14.79 -1.12
N LEU A 51 -5.67 13.87 -1.62
CA LEU A 51 -5.62 12.49 -1.12
C LEU A 51 -5.05 12.42 0.30
N ALA A 52 -3.97 13.15 0.58
CA ALA A 52 -3.43 13.30 1.93
C ALA A 52 -4.49 13.85 2.90
N ALA A 53 -5.19 14.91 2.51
CA ALA A 53 -6.27 15.48 3.31
C ALA A 53 -7.42 14.47 3.55
N ALA A 54 -7.79 13.68 2.55
CA ALA A 54 -8.80 12.63 2.69
C ALA A 54 -8.34 11.51 3.63
N LEU A 55 -7.07 11.10 3.55
CA LEU A 55 -6.49 10.09 4.42
C LEU A 55 -6.46 10.55 5.88
N VAL A 56 -6.06 11.79 6.16
CA VAL A 56 -6.07 12.34 7.53
C VAL A 56 -7.49 12.41 8.12
N LYS A 57 -8.51 12.67 7.28
CA LYS A 57 -9.91 12.70 7.73
C LYS A 57 -10.44 11.36 8.24
N THR A 58 -9.76 10.25 7.97
CA THR A 58 -10.09 8.94 8.56
C THR A 58 -9.65 8.82 10.03
N GLY A 59 -9.15 9.91 10.63
CA GLY A 59 -8.89 10.00 12.07
C GLY A 59 -8.03 8.84 12.60
N ASP A 60 -8.51 8.21 13.67
CA ASP A 60 -7.93 7.03 14.29
C ASP A 60 -8.58 5.73 13.81
N GLU A 61 -9.43 5.76 12.78
CA GLU A 61 -10.14 4.56 12.31
C GLU A 61 -9.16 3.53 11.73
N PHE A 62 -9.46 2.26 11.95
CA PHE A 62 -8.73 1.15 11.34
C PHE A 62 -9.10 1.04 9.85
N LEU A 63 -8.09 1.08 8.98
CA LEU A 63 -8.29 0.95 7.55
C LEU A 63 -8.16 -0.51 7.12
N LEU A 64 -9.24 -1.05 6.56
CA LEU A 64 -9.31 -2.42 6.05
C LEU A 64 -9.47 -2.40 4.53
N GLU A 65 -8.51 -2.98 3.81
CA GLU A 65 -8.71 -3.35 2.41
C GLU A 65 -9.47 -4.68 2.40
N HIS A 66 -10.72 -4.61 1.92
CA HIS A 66 -11.57 -5.78 1.79
C HIS A 66 -11.53 -6.33 0.36
N SER A 67 -11.11 -7.59 0.21
CA SER A 67 -11.23 -8.29 -1.07
C SER A 67 -12.64 -8.86 -1.21
N PRO A 68 -13.33 -8.68 -2.35
CA PRO A 68 -14.68 -9.21 -2.55
C PRO A 68 -14.70 -10.74 -2.80
N MET A 69 -13.54 -11.40 -2.81
CA MET A 69 -13.41 -12.82 -3.12
C MET A 69 -12.21 -13.42 -2.38
N GLU A 70 -12.44 -14.57 -1.75
CA GLU A 70 -11.40 -15.37 -1.11
C GLU A 70 -10.34 -15.84 -2.12
N GLY A 71 -9.08 -15.87 -1.69
CA GLY A 71 -7.94 -16.33 -2.48
C GLY A 71 -7.45 -15.34 -3.53
N ARG A 72 -8.11 -14.19 -3.68
CA ARG A 72 -7.74 -13.17 -4.67
C ARG A 72 -6.49 -12.39 -4.25
N ASP A 73 -6.40 -12.01 -2.97
CA ASP A 73 -5.28 -11.22 -2.44
C ASP A 73 -5.15 -11.41 -0.93
N ASN A 74 -4.39 -12.39 -0.47
CA ASN A 74 -4.20 -12.61 0.97
C ASN A 74 -3.12 -11.72 1.61
N ILE A 75 -2.44 -10.86 0.84
CA ILE A 75 -1.33 -10.03 1.33
C ILE A 75 -1.79 -8.60 1.56
N TRP A 76 -2.37 -7.97 0.54
CA TRP A 76 -2.76 -6.55 0.64
C TRP A 76 -4.13 -6.36 1.27
N SER A 77 -4.99 -7.37 1.21
CA SER A 77 -6.35 -7.37 1.74
C SER A 77 -6.56 -8.27 2.96
N ASP A 78 -7.79 -8.27 3.46
CA ASP A 78 -8.35 -9.22 4.42
C ASP A 78 -8.71 -10.60 3.84
N ASN A 79 -8.48 -10.82 2.54
CA ASN A 79 -8.79 -12.04 1.80
C ASN A 79 -10.29 -12.44 1.81
N CYS A 80 -11.21 -11.49 2.00
CA CYS A 80 -12.66 -11.70 2.16
C CYS A 80 -13.08 -12.38 3.47
N THR A 81 -12.26 -13.29 4.01
CA THR A 81 -12.56 -14.12 5.19
C THR A 81 -11.95 -13.56 6.48
N GLY A 82 -11.12 -12.52 6.38
CA GLY A 82 -10.43 -11.89 7.51
C GLY A 82 -9.08 -12.51 7.84
N ASP A 83 -8.62 -13.54 7.11
CA ASP A 83 -7.32 -14.18 7.32
C ASP A 83 -6.17 -13.54 6.50
N GLY A 84 -6.50 -12.56 5.66
CA GLY A 84 -5.53 -11.78 4.91
C GLY A 84 -4.74 -10.80 5.79
N ARG A 85 -3.56 -10.39 5.32
CA ARG A 85 -2.64 -9.57 6.11
C ARG A 85 -3.00 -8.08 6.14
N ASN A 86 -3.89 -7.59 5.29
CA ASN A 86 -4.28 -6.18 5.18
C ASN A 86 -3.07 -5.20 5.10
N TRP A 87 -2.03 -5.55 4.33
CA TRP A 87 -0.83 -4.71 4.20
C TRP A 87 -1.16 -3.32 3.65
N LEU A 88 -2.16 -3.18 2.78
CA LEU A 88 -2.52 -1.88 2.23
C LEU A 88 -3.09 -0.97 3.32
N GLY A 89 -4.03 -1.49 4.11
CA GLY A 89 -4.61 -0.77 5.24
C GLY A 89 -3.54 -0.33 6.24
N MET A 90 -2.63 -1.25 6.62
CA MET A 90 -1.52 -0.93 7.53
C MET A 90 -0.61 0.18 6.98
N GLN A 91 -0.18 0.08 5.72
CA GLN A 91 0.68 1.12 5.15
C GLN A 91 -0.02 2.48 5.04
N LEU A 92 -1.32 2.50 4.72
CA LEU A 92 -2.09 3.74 4.71
C LEU A 92 -2.16 4.38 6.11
N MET A 93 -2.27 3.58 7.17
CA MET A 93 -2.21 4.09 8.54
C MET A 93 -0.83 4.64 8.92
N LEU A 94 0.26 4.01 8.45
CA LEU A 94 1.63 4.54 8.60
C LEU A 94 1.82 5.87 7.85
N VAL A 95 1.28 5.97 6.63
CA VAL A 95 1.34 7.21 5.84
C VAL A 95 0.46 8.29 6.46
N ARG A 96 -0.71 7.95 7.01
CA ARG A 96 -1.58 8.87 7.75
C ARG A 96 -0.84 9.49 8.94
N ASP A 97 -0.17 8.68 9.74
CA ASP A 97 0.65 9.13 10.86
C ASP A 97 1.74 10.10 10.40
N MET A 98 2.49 9.74 9.35
CA MET A 98 3.52 10.62 8.78
C MET A 98 2.95 11.98 8.36
N VAL A 99 1.85 12.00 7.60
CA VAL A 99 1.28 13.23 7.04
C VAL A 99 0.62 14.10 8.11
N SER A 100 0.00 13.49 9.13
CA SER A 100 -0.63 14.21 10.24
C SER A 100 0.34 14.64 11.34
N GLY A 101 1.57 14.10 11.35
CA GLY A 101 2.52 14.25 12.45
C GLY A 101 2.18 13.41 13.69
N HIS A 102 1.19 12.51 13.60
CA HIS A 102 0.86 11.56 14.66
C HIS A 102 1.75 10.32 14.59
N THR A 103 1.76 9.52 15.67
CA THR A 103 2.58 8.30 15.75
C THR A 103 1.82 7.11 16.34
N PHE A 104 0.50 7.23 16.51
CA PHE A 104 -0.30 6.21 17.19
C PHE A 104 -0.25 4.86 16.44
N TRP A 105 -0.58 4.87 15.15
CA TRP A 105 -0.61 3.66 14.33
C TRP A 105 0.79 3.13 14.06
N THR A 106 1.77 4.00 13.90
CA THR A 106 3.18 3.65 13.73
C THR A 106 3.71 2.92 14.95
N LYS A 107 3.41 3.42 16.16
CA LYS A 107 3.78 2.75 17.40
C LYS A 107 3.08 1.40 17.53
N TYR A 108 1.77 1.34 17.26
CA TYR A 108 1.02 0.09 17.33
C TYR A 108 1.52 -0.95 16.32
N ILE A 109 1.66 -0.61 15.05
CA ILE A 109 2.06 -1.57 14.01
C ILE A 109 3.47 -2.12 14.28
N ARG A 110 4.39 -1.30 14.81
CA ARG A 110 5.74 -1.76 15.21
C ARG A 110 5.74 -2.82 16.32
N THR A 111 4.66 -2.96 17.10
CA THR A 111 4.60 -4.02 18.12
C THR A 111 4.19 -5.38 17.54
N ILE A 112 3.63 -5.40 16.33
CA ILE A 112 3.09 -6.61 15.69
C ILE A 112 3.80 -6.99 14.40
N VAL A 113 4.50 -6.06 13.75
CA VAL A 113 5.17 -6.25 12.46
C VAL A 113 6.53 -5.53 12.43
N ASP A 114 7.55 -6.17 11.85
CA ASP A 114 8.80 -5.50 11.48
C ASP A 114 8.55 -4.62 10.25
N LEU A 115 8.78 -3.31 10.38
CA LEU A 115 8.53 -2.36 9.30
C LEU A 115 9.65 -2.33 8.25
N ASP A 116 10.81 -2.93 8.55
CA ASP A 116 12.04 -2.81 7.77
C ASP A 116 12.38 -4.09 6.99
N THR A 117 11.76 -5.23 7.32
CA THR A 117 11.96 -6.55 6.68
C THR A 117 10.66 -7.30 6.46
#